data_AF-A0A272EQQ2-F1
#
_entry.id   AF-A0A272EQQ2-F1
#
_cell.length_a   1.000
_cell.length_b   1.000
_cell.length_c   1.000
_cell.angle_alpha   90.00
_cell.angle_beta   90.00
_cell.angle_gamma   90.00
#
_symmetry.space_group_name_H-M   'P 1'
#
loop_
_entity.id
_entity.type
_entity.pdbx_description
1 polymer ?
#
loop_
_entity_poly.entity_id
_entity_poly.type
_entity_poly.pdbx_seq_one_letter_code
_entity_poly.pdbx_strand_id
1 'polypeptide(L)' 'MPPEPPGDFDCCQNGCGEACVWEIHEYAKRDYARKLAAWLARHPEQV' A
#
# COMPACT_ATOMS: atom_id res chain seq x y z
N MET A 1 0.42 -1.73 10.31
CA MET A 1 -0.09 -0.38 9.97
C MET A 1 -0.29 -0.31 8.46
N PRO A 2 -1.28 0.45 7.95
CA PRO A 2 -1.43 0.67 6.52
C PRO A 2 -0.20 1.41 5.95
N PRO A 3 0.14 1.21 4.68
CA PRO A 3 1.22 1.95 4.04
C PRO A 3 0.85 3.43 3.93
N GLU A 4 1.82 4.29 4.17
CA GLU A 4 1.68 5.74 4.01
C GLU A 4 1.74 6.11 2.53
N PRO A 5 0.87 7.02 2.04
CA PRO A 5 0.94 7.51 0.67
C PRO A 5 2.24 8.30 0.45
N PRO A 6 2.79 8.29 -0.78
CA PRO A 6 3.91 9.17 -1.11
C PRO A 6 3.46 10.64 -1.03
N GLY A 7 4.38 11.52 -0.64
CA GLY A 7 4.15 12.95 -0.57
C GLY A 7 4.12 13.61 -1.95
N ASP A 8 3.61 14.83 -2.02
CA ASP A 8 3.41 15.57 -3.28
C ASP A 8 4.71 15.76 -4.08
N PHE A 9 5.86 15.82 -3.40
CA PHE A 9 7.18 16.02 -4.01
C PHE A 9 7.97 14.73 -4.26
N ASP A 10 7.42 13.56 -3.89
CA ASP A 10 8.09 12.27 -4.13
C ASP A 10 7.95 11.81 -5.59
N CYS A 11 6.95 12.33 -6.31
CA CYS A 11 6.76 12.05 -7.73
C CYS A 11 7.32 13.19 -8.59
N CYS A 12 8.43 12.94 -9.28
CA CYS A 12 9.02 13.91 -10.22
C CYS A 12 8.25 14.06 -11.54
N GLN A 13 7.17 13.29 -11.75
CA GLN A 13 6.30 13.28 -12.93
C GLN A 13 7.01 13.10 -14.30
N ASN A 14 8.27 12.65 -14.30
CA ASN A 14 9.06 12.47 -15.52
C ASN A 14 8.89 11.09 -16.19
N GLY A 15 7.90 10.30 -15.78
CA GLY A 15 7.62 8.98 -16.35
C GLY A 15 8.58 7.89 -15.85
N CYS A 16 8.41 7.44 -14.61
CA CYS A 16 9.26 6.40 -13.99
C CYS A 16 8.86 4.95 -14.34
N GLY A 17 7.78 4.73 -15.11
CA GLY A 17 7.26 3.39 -15.39
C GLY A 17 6.92 2.61 -14.11
N GLU A 18 7.41 1.38 -13.99
CA GLU A 18 7.21 0.51 -12.82
C GLU A 18 7.88 1.03 -11.53
N ALA A 19 8.83 1.96 -11.64
CA ALA A 19 9.45 2.63 -10.49
C ALA A 19 8.64 3.86 -10.02
N CYS A 20 7.38 4.00 -10.47
CA CYS A 20 6.48 5.04 -10.01
C CYS A 20 6.13 4.84 -8.53
N VAL A 21 6.33 5.88 -7.71
CA VAL A 21 6.00 5.85 -6.27
C VAL A 21 4.53 5.51 -6.00
N TRP A 22 3.63 5.93 -6.88
CA TRP A 22 2.20 5.61 -6.79
C TRP A 22 1.92 4.14 -7.06
N GLU A 23 2.56 3.55 -8.08
CA GLU A 23 2.44 2.12 -8.37
C GLU A 23 2.97 1.28 -7.21
N ILE A 24 4.16 1.63 -6.69
CA ILE A 24 4.75 0.97 -5.52
C ILE A 24 3.81 1.04 -4.31
N HIS A 25 3.23 2.21 -4.04
CA HIS A 25 2.28 2.39 -2.94
C HIS A 25 1.01 1.54 -3.14
N GLU A 26 0.46 1.48 -4.35
CA GLU A 26 -0.70 0.63 -4.65
C GLU A 26 -0.40 -0.85 -4.46
N TYR A 27 0.78 -1.33 -4.85
CA TYR A 27 1.21 -2.69 -4.54
C TYR A 27 1.31 -2.94 -3.03
N ALA A 28 1.89 -2.01 -2.28
CA ALA A 28 1.98 -2.11 -0.82
C ALA A 28 0.58 -2.14 -0.16
N LYS A 29 -0.38 -1.34 -0.65
CA LYS A 29 -1.77 -1.35 -0.16
C LYS A 29 -2.44 -2.69 -0.37
N ARG A 30 -2.29 -3.28 -1.56
CA ARG A 30 -2.87 -4.60 -1.89
C ARG A 30 -2.29 -5.70 -1.00
N ASP A 31 -0.97 -5.70 -0.80
CA ASP A 31 -0.32 -6.65 0.08
C ASP A 31 -0.75 -6.48 1.56
N TYR A 32 -0.84 -5.24 2.03
CA TYR A 32 -1.33 -4.92 3.36
C TYR A 32 -2.76 -5.42 3.57
N ALA A 33 -3.67 -5.14 2.63
CA ALA A 33 -5.06 -5.59 2.71
C ALA A 33 -5.16 -7.12 2.79
N ARG A 34 -4.37 -7.85 1.98
CA ARG A 34 -4.29 -9.31 2.04
C ARG A 34 -3.84 -9.81 3.41
N LYS A 35 -2.79 -9.21 3.98
CA LYS A 35 -2.25 -9.58 5.30
C LYS A 35 -3.24 -9.26 6.42
N LEU A 36 -3.91 -8.10 6.34
CA LEU A 36 -4.92 -7.68 7.30
C LEU A 36 -6.11 -8.64 7.30
N ALA A 37 -6.63 -9.01 6.12
CA ALA A 37 -7.73 -9.97 6.02
C ALA A 37 -7.36 -11.33 6.64
N ALA A 38 -6.16 -11.85 6.33
CA ALA A 38 -5.69 -13.11 6.92
C ALA A 38 -5.54 -13.02 8.45
N TRP A 39 -5.18 -11.85 8.97
CA TRP A 39 -5.09 -11.62 10.40
C TRP A 39 -6.47 -11.52 11.05
N LEU A 40 -7.42 -10.76 10.48
CA LEU A 40 -8.80 -10.65 10.99
C LEU A 40 -9.51 -12.01 11.02
N ALA A 41 -9.25 -12.89 10.07
CA ALA A 41 -9.78 -14.26 10.08
C ALA A 41 -9.33 -15.07 11.32
N ARG A 42 -8.18 -14.74 11.90
CA ARG A 42 -7.68 -15.33 13.16
C ARG A 42 -8.08 -14.54 14.41
N HIS A 43 -8.60 -13.32 14.22
CA HIS A 43 -8.93 -12.35 15.26
C HIS A 43 -10.35 -11.79 15.03
N PRO A 44 -11.39 -12.65 15.07
CA PRO A 44 -12.76 -12.25 14.78
C PRO A 44 -13.31 -11.15 15.72
N GLU A 45 -12.70 -10.95 16.88
CA GLU A 45 -13.05 -9.92 17.85
C GLU A 45 -12.66 -8.48 17.43
N GLN A 46 -11.86 -8.32 16.37
CA GLN A 46 -11.35 -7.02 15.91
C GLN A 46 -12.03 -6.51 14.63
N VAL A 47 -13.13 -7.16 14.24
CA VAL A 47 -13.99 -6.77 13.10
C VAL A 47 -15.03 -5.76 13.53
#